data_AF-A0A497HJT8-F1
#
_entry.id   AF-A0A497HJT8-F1
#
_cell.length_a   1.000
_cell.length_b   1.000
_cell.length_c   1.000
_cell.angle_alpha   90.00
_cell.angle_beta   90.00
_cell.angle_gamma   90.00
#
_symmetry.space_group_name_H-M   'P 1'
#
loop_
_entity.id
_entity.type
_entity.pdbx_description
1 polymer ?
#
loop_
_entity_poly.entity_id
_entity_poly.type
_entity_poly.pdbx_seq_one_letter_code
_entity_poly.pdbx_strand_id
1 'polypeptide(L)'
;MTAAPGKGIYSATKFAVRALTKTILLENQKYNIKATSICPGIIWTDSTIDKLRREGLTKDDVIWEDDIVKTVRYLLSLSKSSY
;
A
#
# COMPACT_ATOMS: atom_id res chain seq x y z
N MET A 1 -12.45 5.23 2.62
CA MET A 1 -11.82 4.40 3.68
C MET A 1 -12.78 4.36 4.85
N THR A 2 -13.39 3.21 5.08
CA THR A 2 -14.23 2.96 6.25
C THR A 2 -13.36 2.36 7.34
N ALA A 3 -13.47 2.87 8.57
CA ALA A 3 -12.84 2.22 9.72
C ALA A 3 -13.57 0.89 9.98
N ALA A 4 -12.84 -0.20 10.14
CA ALA A 4 -13.41 -1.43 10.66
C ALA A 4 -13.50 -1.33 12.19
N PRO A 5 -14.57 -1.83 12.83
CA PRO A 5 -14.66 -1.90 14.28
C PRO A 5 -13.39 -2.48 14.90
N GLY A 6 -12.87 -1.84 15.96
CA GLY A 6 -11.64 -2.26 16.64
C GLY A 6 -10.32 -1.92 15.94
N LYS A 7 -10.34 -1.30 14.75
CA LYS A 7 -9.11 -0.93 13.99
C LYS A 7 -8.86 0.58 13.90
N GLY A 8 -9.48 1.38 14.77
CA GLY A 8 -9.39 2.85 14.71
C GLY A 8 -7.96 3.40 14.71
N ILE A 9 -7.11 2.91 15.62
CA ILE A 9 -5.69 3.32 15.70
C ILE A 9 -4.95 2.97 14.41
N TYR A 10 -5.11 1.73 13.93
CA TYR A 10 -4.51 1.29 12.66
C TYR A 10 -4.94 2.19 11.48
N SER A 11 -6.25 2.47 11.36
CA SER A 11 -6.79 3.34 10.31
C SER A 11 -6.24 4.77 10.39
N ALA A 12 -6.17 5.35 11.60
CA ALA A 12 -5.60 6.68 11.82
C ALA A 12 -4.12 6.73 11.42
N THR A 13 -3.31 5.75 11.84
CA THR A 13 -1.89 5.67 11.48
C THR A 13 -1.70 5.51 9.97
N LYS A 14 -2.48 4.65 9.30
CA LYS A 14 -2.40 4.49 7.84
C LYS A 14 -2.80 5.76 7.08
N PHE A 15 -3.74 6.54 7.61
CA PHE A 15 -4.06 7.86 7.06
C PHE A 15 -2.89 8.84 7.23
N ALA A 16 -2.27 8.86 8.40
CA ALA A 16 -1.10 9.70 8.67
C ALA A 16 0.07 9.39 7.71
N VAL A 17 0.35 8.11 7.43
CA VAL A 17 1.39 7.70 6.46
C VAL A 17 1.07 8.19 5.04
N ARG A 18 -0.19 8.13 4.62
CA ARG A 18 -0.61 8.64 3.31
C ARG A 18 -0.43 10.16 3.21
N ALA A 19 -0.83 10.89 4.26
CA ALA A 19 -0.64 12.34 4.33
C ALA A 19 0.85 12.68 4.28
N LEU A 20 1.67 12.01 5.10
CA LEU A 20 3.13 12.17 5.11
C LEU A 20 3.75 11.92 3.74
N THR A 21 3.33 10.87 3.03
CA THR A 21 3.83 10.57 1.68
C THR A 21 3.52 11.71 0.70
N LYS A 22 2.32 12.29 0.77
CA LYS A 22 1.93 13.42 -0.08
C LYS A 22 2.76 14.66 0.26
N THR A 23 3.00 14.93 1.54
CA THR A 23 3.87 16.02 1.99
C THR A 23 5.29 15.85 1.46
N ILE A 24 5.89 14.66 1.62
CA ILE A 24 7.24 14.35 1.10
C ILE A 24 7.31 14.61 -0.41
N LEU A 25 6.31 14.16 -1.18
CA LEU A 25 6.26 14.44 -2.62
C LEU A 25 6.31 15.94 -2.87
N LEU A 26 5.32 16.70 -2.36
CA LEU A 26 5.16 18.13 -2.66
C LEU A 26 6.38 18.97 -2.24
N GLU A 27 6.95 18.69 -1.06
CA GLU A 27 8.09 19.46 -0.54
C GLU A 27 9.39 19.20 -1.32
N ASN A 28 9.49 18.04 -1.99
CA ASN A 28 10.71 17.59 -2.65
C ASN A 28 10.59 17.50 -4.19
N GLN A 29 9.46 17.92 -4.77
CA GLN A 29 9.26 17.94 -6.22
C GLN A 29 10.34 18.76 -6.95
N LYS A 30 10.81 19.87 -6.36
CA LYS A 30 11.91 20.70 -6.90
C LYS A 30 13.25 19.96 -7.00
N TYR A 31 13.42 18.88 -6.22
CA TYR A 31 14.61 18.02 -6.25
C TYR A 31 14.41 16.76 -7.09
N ASN A 32 13.30 16.69 -7.84
CA ASN A 32 12.91 15.55 -8.65
C ASN A 32 12.75 14.24 -7.84
N ILE A 33 12.30 14.35 -6.59
CA ILE A 33 12.05 13.21 -5.70
C ILE A 33 10.58 12.81 -5.83
N LYS A 34 10.34 11.54 -6.18
CA LYS A 34 8.99 10.93 -6.24
C LYS A 34 8.71 10.18 -4.93
N ALA A 35 7.52 10.36 -4.39
CA ALA A 35 7.01 9.55 -3.27
C ALA A 35 5.64 8.99 -3.61
N THR A 36 5.40 7.72 -3.31
CA THR A 36 4.14 7.02 -3.61
C THR A 36 3.83 6.03 -2.50
N SER A 37 2.58 6.03 -2.04
CA SER A 37 2.08 5.11 -1.02
C SER A 37 1.18 4.08 -1.69
N ILE A 38 1.62 2.83 -1.75
CA ILE A 38 0.79 1.72 -2.22
C ILE A 38 -0.10 1.28 -1.06
N CYS A 39 -1.42 1.28 -1.27
CA CYS A 39 -2.42 1.06 -0.22
C CYS A 39 -3.26 -0.19 -0.53
N PRO A 40 -2.68 -1.39 -0.41
CA PRO A 40 -3.38 -2.62 -0.76
C PRO A 40 -4.43 -3.00 0.28
N GLY A 41 -5.33 -3.89 -0.13
CA GLY A 41 -6.15 -4.69 0.78
C GLY A 41 -5.36 -5.81 1.44
N ILE A 42 -6.03 -6.91 1.77
CA ILE A 42 -5.39 -8.11 2.28
C ILE A 42 -4.53 -8.73 1.16
N ILE A 43 -3.31 -9.11 1.51
CA ILE A 43 -2.37 -9.78 0.60
C ILE A 43 -2.14 -11.21 1.09
N TRP A 44 -2.05 -12.16 0.17
CA TRP A 44 -1.60 -13.51 0.44
C TRP A 44 -0.09 -13.51 0.71
N THR A 45 0.33 -13.70 1.96
CA THR A 45 1.77 -13.79 2.32
C THR A 45 1.95 -14.78 3.46
N ASP A 46 3.18 -15.20 3.73
CA ASP A 46 3.49 -16.10 4.86
C ASP A 46 2.96 -15.58 6.21
N SER A 47 2.92 -14.25 6.39
CA SER A 47 2.42 -13.62 7.63
C SER A 47 0.89 -13.59 7.74
N THR A 48 0.16 -13.78 6.65
CA THR A 48 -1.31 -13.69 6.61
C THR A 48 -1.98 -15.03 6.31
N ILE A 49 -1.27 -15.96 5.66
CA ILE A 49 -1.82 -17.20 5.11
C ILE A 49 -2.55 -18.06 6.14
N ASP A 50 -2.01 -18.22 7.35
CA ASP A 50 -2.64 -19.04 8.39
C ASP A 50 -3.95 -18.44 8.85
N LYS A 51 -4.02 -17.10 8.95
CA LYS A 51 -5.25 -16.41 9.29
C LYS A 51 -6.29 -16.54 8.17
N LEU A 52 -5.87 -16.36 6.93
CA LEU A 52 -6.76 -16.45 5.76
C LEU A 52 -7.33 -17.85 5.59
N ARG A 53 -6.50 -18.88 5.76
CA ARG A 53 -6.93 -20.28 5.75
C ARG A 53 -7.96 -20.59 6.85
N ARG A 54 -7.77 -20.04 8.07
CA ARG A 54 -8.75 -20.18 9.16
C ARG A 54 -10.07 -19.49 8.85
N GLU A 55 -10.04 -18.40 8.08
CA GLU A 55 -11.21 -17.68 7.59
C GLU A 55 -11.81 -18.35 6.32
N GLY A 56 -11.26 -19.49 5.87
CA GLY A 56 -11.73 -20.23 4.70
C GLY A 56 -11.40 -19.56 3.35
N LEU A 57 -10.54 -18.54 3.36
CA LEU A 57 -10.15 -17.78 2.18
C LEU A 57 -9.00 -18.48 1.45
N THR A 58 -9.07 -18.42 0.14
CA THR A 58 -8.05 -18.93 -0.78
C THR A 58 -7.22 -17.79 -1.37
N LYS A 59 -6.21 -18.16 -2.16
CA LYS A 59 -5.34 -17.20 -2.83
C LYS A 59 -6.11 -16.32 -3.84
N ASP A 60 -7.18 -16.84 -4.44
CA ASP A 60 -7.97 -16.13 -5.45
C ASP A 60 -8.93 -15.09 -4.84
N ASP A 61 -9.14 -15.14 -3.51
CA ASP A 61 -10.03 -14.21 -2.79
C ASP A 61 -9.31 -12.92 -2.34
N VAL A 62 -7.98 -12.85 -2.48
CA VAL A 62 -7.15 -11.76 -1.97
C VAL A 62 -6.10 -11.31 -2.98
N ILE A 63 -5.43 -10.20 -2.70
CA ILE A 63 -4.37 -9.69 -3.58
C ILE A 63 -3.15 -10.60 -3.48
N TRP A 64 -2.54 -10.93 -4.62
CA TRP A 64 -1.30 -11.70 -4.64
C TRP A 64 -0.08 -10.79 -4.42
N GLU A 65 0.97 -11.26 -3.73
CA GLU A 65 2.17 -10.47 -3.49
C GLU A 65 2.85 -10.01 -4.78
N ASP A 66 2.76 -10.83 -5.83
CA ASP A 66 3.33 -10.56 -7.15
C ASP A 66 2.69 -9.31 -7.80
N ASP A 67 1.42 -9.02 -7.50
CA ASP A 67 0.75 -7.83 -8.04
C ASP A 67 1.27 -6.54 -7.39
N ILE A 68 1.69 -6.61 -6.13
CA ILE A 68 2.40 -5.51 -5.46
C ILE A 68 3.78 -5.32 -6.10
N VAL A 69 4.51 -6.41 -6.38
CA VAL A 69 5.80 -6.35 -7.06
C VAL A 69 5.68 -5.72 -8.45
N LYS A 70 4.68 -6.12 -9.25
CA LYS A 70 4.39 -5.53 -10.56
C LYS A 70 4.07 -4.04 -10.44
N THR A 71 3.29 -3.65 -9.43
CA THR A 71 2.95 -2.25 -9.17
C THR A 71 4.20 -1.42 -8.87
N VAL A 72 5.11 -1.92 -8.02
CA VAL A 72 6.38 -1.25 -7.72
C VAL A 72 7.24 -1.11 -8.99
N ARG A 73 7.40 -2.19 -9.77
CA ARG A 73 8.14 -2.15 -11.03
C ARG A 73 7.55 -1.14 -12.02
N TYR A 74 6.23 -1.11 -12.13
CA TYR A 74 5.53 -0.15 -12.98
C TYR A 74 5.84 1.30 -12.54
N LEU A 75 5.69 1.62 -11.26
CA LEU A 75 5.96 2.97 -10.74
C LEU A 75 7.42 3.41 -10.96
N LEU A 76 8.37 2.47 -10.87
CA LEU A 76 9.79 2.73 -11.15
C LEU A 76 10.07 2.89 -12.65
N SER A 77 9.28 2.27 -13.52
CA SER A 77 9.40 2.39 -14.98
C SER A 77 8.84 3.70 -15.55
N LEU A 78 8.00 4.42 -14.78
CA LEU A 78 7.44 5.70 -15.19
C LEU A 78 8.53 6.77 -15.37
N SER A 79 8.21 7.81 -16.14
CA SER A 79 9.10 8.93 -16.42
C SER A 79 9.72 9.50 -15.14
N LYS A 80 10.94 10.05 -15.29
CA LYS A 80 11.73 10.51 -14.14
C LYS A 80 11.19 11.79 -13.51
N SER A 81 10.34 12.55 -14.23
CA SER A 81 9.74 13.78 -13.73
C SER A 81 8.85 13.51 -12.52
N SER A 82 9.04 14.29 -11.46
CA SER A 82 8.08 14.38 -10.34
C SER A 82 7.11 15.56 -10.47
N TYR A 83 7.23 16.35 -11.55
CA TYR A 83 6.36 17.50 -11.86
C TYR A 83 5.13 17.05 -12.64
#